data_AF-A0A1U7HLD1-F1
#
_entry.id   AF-A0A1U7HLD1-F1
#
_cell.length_a   1.000
_cell.length_b   1.000
_cell.length_c   1.000
_cell.angle_alpha   90.00
_cell.angle_beta   90.00
_cell.angle_gamma   90.00
#
_symmetry.space_group_name_H-M   'P 1'
#
loop_
_entity.id
_entity.type
_entity.pdbx_description
1 polymer ?
#
loop_
_entity_poly.entity_id
_entity_poly.type
_entity_poly.pdbx_seq_one_letter_code
_entity_poly.pdbx_strand_id
1 'polypeptide(L)'
;MLSTLTIGGIAFSAERELFSLARPTTIAVNSSFLSPLDELFGDIAIGRGVFLSGNTVVRADPGTSICIESETNLQDNILFLALRNLPSPRSTRCGRLGDTGISSSTGEKVSIAHQAKIENSYIGNFTFIGFRAYLNNVVLENGAFVLHGARLTNVKIGKNRLVPIGAIITTQAQADALPLKTDENSEFQTEVLEVNKEFAEHYSELYNNEGFDAIVGVSVAPRTSWNPKPVKPTLGKNVQIAEFVRVVGDVRIGDNSTIGQRTSIRADEGTPIIIGDNAEIEDRVTFHALKGTSIRIGRNLNSDDNIVFHGPLEVGDNLTIGDDAILFRSQVGNNVTIGTQAIVVGVTLRNGVRVPDNAVITTQQQADALRQA
;
A
#
# COMPACT_ATOMS: atom_id res chain seq x y z
N MET A 1 17.13 31.88 -24.55
CA MET A 1 17.85 30.74 -23.94
C MET A 1 16.82 29.83 -23.30
N LEU A 2 16.66 28.60 -23.79
CA LEU A 2 16.03 27.51 -23.04
C LEU A 2 17.12 26.46 -22.83
N SER A 3 17.35 26.06 -21.59
CA SER A 3 18.35 25.05 -21.23
C SER A 3 17.65 23.74 -20.92
N THR A 4 17.48 22.89 -21.92
CA THR A 4 17.05 21.50 -21.73
C THR A 4 18.13 20.73 -20.97
N LEU A 5 17.76 20.18 -19.81
CA LEU A 5 18.68 19.40 -18.98
C LEU A 5 18.76 17.96 -19.51
N THR A 6 19.75 17.65 -20.36
CA THR A 6 19.98 16.27 -20.83
C THR A 6 20.63 15.43 -19.74
N ILE A 7 19.86 14.52 -19.14
CA ILE A 7 20.37 13.44 -18.29
C ILE A 7 21.12 12.43 -19.20
N GLY A 8 22.37 12.10 -18.87
CA GLY A 8 23.31 11.44 -19.80
C GLY A 8 23.55 9.93 -19.59
N GLY A 9 24.14 9.28 -20.61
CA GLY A 9 24.96 8.06 -20.46
C GLY A 9 26.44 8.42 -20.21
N ILE A 10 27.48 7.58 -20.41
CA ILE A 10 27.76 6.29 -21.08
C ILE A 10 29.09 5.77 -20.44
N ALA A 11 29.47 4.50 -20.22
CA ALA A 11 28.88 3.15 -20.11
C ALA A 11 29.99 2.29 -19.39
N PHE A 12 30.30 0.99 -19.51
CA PHE A 12 29.97 -0.20 -20.33
C PHE A 12 30.31 -1.48 -19.49
N SER A 13 29.87 -2.68 -19.92
CA SER A 13 30.54 -3.96 -19.61
C SER A 13 30.27 -4.99 -20.72
N ALA A 14 31.07 -6.06 -20.80
CA ALA A 14 30.96 -7.09 -21.84
C ALA A 14 30.15 -8.32 -21.38
N GLU A 15 29.39 -8.86 -22.33
CA GLU A 15 28.53 -10.06 -22.26
C GLU A 15 27.32 -10.07 -21.30
N ARG A 16 26.17 -10.43 -21.89
CA ARG A 16 24.83 -10.63 -21.30
C ARG A 16 24.09 -9.34 -20.90
N GLU A 17 22.79 -9.35 -21.17
CA GLU A 17 22.01 -8.13 -21.45
C GLU A 17 21.80 -7.22 -20.22
N LEU A 18 22.29 -5.98 -20.32
CA LEU A 18 21.89 -4.86 -19.47
C LEU A 18 20.60 -4.24 -20.05
N PHE A 19 19.55 -4.18 -19.24
CA PHE A 19 18.33 -3.46 -19.61
C PHE A 19 18.53 -1.95 -19.46
N SER A 20 18.13 -1.20 -20.49
CA SER A 20 18.07 0.26 -20.47
C SER A 20 16.64 0.72 -20.16
N LEU A 21 16.50 1.79 -19.37
CA LEU A 21 15.24 2.48 -19.03
C LEU A 21 14.63 3.25 -20.22
N ALA A 22 14.72 2.68 -21.42
CA ALA A 22 14.23 3.23 -22.69
C ALA A 22 13.25 2.27 -23.40
N ARG A 23 12.77 1.24 -22.71
CA ARG A 23 11.58 0.45 -23.07
C ARG A 23 10.48 0.74 -22.03
N PRO A 24 9.20 0.74 -22.41
CA PRO A 24 8.13 0.79 -21.41
C PRO A 24 8.27 -0.40 -20.45
N THR A 25 7.99 -0.17 -19.16
CA THR A 25 7.90 -1.23 -18.17
C THR A 25 6.98 -2.32 -18.70
N THR A 26 7.48 -3.55 -18.81
CA THR A 26 6.65 -4.66 -19.30
C THR A 26 5.64 -5.00 -18.19
N ILE A 27 4.38 -4.62 -18.42
CA ILE A 27 3.28 -4.66 -17.44
C ILE A 27 2.96 -6.09 -16.95
N ALA A 28 3.15 -7.10 -17.81
CA ALA A 28 3.01 -8.51 -17.46
C ALA A 28 4.31 -9.28 -17.76
N VAL A 29 5.00 -9.78 -16.73
CA VAL A 29 6.29 -10.48 -16.84
C VAL A 29 6.30 -11.72 -15.97
N ASN A 30 6.51 -12.91 -16.56
CA ASN A 30 6.69 -14.17 -15.83
C ASN A 30 5.59 -14.44 -14.77
N SER A 31 4.32 -14.22 -15.15
CA SER A 31 3.11 -14.25 -14.30
C SER A 31 3.04 -13.21 -13.17
N SER A 32 3.86 -12.16 -13.23
CA SER A 32 3.81 -10.99 -12.35
C SER A 32 3.18 -9.80 -13.09
N PHE A 33 2.40 -8.99 -12.37
CA PHE A 33 1.82 -7.73 -12.85
C PHE A 33 2.53 -6.53 -12.22
N LEU A 34 2.77 -5.50 -13.02
CA LEU A 34 3.21 -4.17 -12.59
C LEU A 34 2.22 -3.13 -13.09
N SER A 35 1.79 -2.20 -12.24
CA SER A 35 0.88 -1.14 -12.68
C SER A 35 1.61 -0.19 -13.64
N PRO A 36 0.95 0.35 -14.68
CA PRO A 36 1.53 1.41 -15.51
C PRO A 36 1.66 2.75 -14.76
N LEU A 37 1.12 2.82 -13.53
CA LEU A 37 1.25 3.94 -12.61
C LEU A 37 2.45 3.80 -11.66
N ASP A 38 3.28 2.75 -11.82
CA ASP A 38 4.43 2.49 -10.95
C ASP A 38 5.74 3.04 -11.52
N GLU A 39 6.59 3.55 -10.64
CA GLU A 39 7.86 4.19 -10.99
C GLU A 39 9.04 3.34 -10.53
N LEU A 40 9.75 2.72 -11.47
CA LEU A 40 10.85 1.80 -11.20
C LEU A 40 12.21 2.36 -11.68
N PHE A 41 13.16 2.51 -10.77
CA PHE A 41 14.48 3.10 -11.02
C PHE A 41 15.64 2.27 -10.45
N GLY A 42 16.69 2.01 -11.24
CA GLY A 42 17.93 1.37 -10.79
C GLY A 42 18.01 -0.14 -11.00
N ASP A 43 18.90 -0.82 -10.28
CA ASP A 43 19.03 -2.29 -10.33
C ASP A 43 17.92 -2.95 -9.50
N ILE A 44 16.86 -3.38 -10.19
CA ILE A 44 15.68 -4.00 -9.59
C ILE A 44 15.51 -5.41 -10.19
N ALA A 45 15.37 -6.41 -9.32
CA ALA A 45 15.00 -7.78 -9.68
C ALA A 45 13.59 -8.10 -9.15
N ILE A 46 12.79 -8.78 -9.96
CA ILE A 46 11.40 -9.14 -9.64
C ILE A 46 11.17 -10.62 -9.96
N GLY A 47 10.57 -11.34 -9.00
CA GLY A 47 10.21 -12.75 -9.10
C GLY A 47 8.96 -13.01 -9.94
N ARG A 48 8.41 -14.24 -9.80
CA ARG A 48 7.18 -14.67 -10.49
C ARG A 48 5.96 -14.54 -9.59
N GLY A 49 4.77 -14.32 -10.14
CA GLY A 49 3.54 -14.19 -9.35
C GLY A 49 3.55 -12.95 -8.44
N VAL A 50 4.32 -11.92 -8.78
CA VAL A 50 4.42 -10.68 -8.02
C VAL A 50 3.30 -9.73 -8.45
N PHE A 51 2.67 -9.05 -7.50
CA PHE A 51 1.69 -7.99 -7.76
C PHE A 51 2.23 -6.64 -7.28
N LEU A 52 2.53 -5.73 -8.20
CA LEU A 52 2.73 -4.32 -7.89
C LEU A 52 1.44 -3.55 -8.24
N SER A 53 0.87 -2.92 -7.22
CA SER A 53 -0.31 -2.06 -7.32
C SER A 53 0.09 -0.59 -7.45
N GLY A 54 -0.79 0.19 -8.07
CA GLY A 54 -0.51 1.51 -8.63
C GLY A 54 0.07 2.54 -7.67
N ASN A 55 0.78 3.49 -8.27
CA ASN A 55 1.45 4.61 -7.61
C ASN A 55 2.58 4.18 -6.67
N THR A 56 3.10 2.95 -6.86
CA THR A 56 4.25 2.43 -6.13
C THR A 56 5.56 2.93 -6.73
N VAL A 57 6.46 3.41 -5.87
CA VAL A 57 7.82 3.79 -6.27
C VAL A 57 8.81 2.74 -5.78
N VAL A 58 9.53 2.12 -6.70
CA VAL A 58 10.63 1.19 -6.42
C VAL A 58 11.93 1.83 -6.91
N ARG A 59 12.84 2.20 -6.01
CA ARG A 59 14.08 2.90 -6.37
C ARG A 59 15.31 2.34 -5.69
N ALA A 60 16.26 1.87 -6.49
CA ALA A 60 17.64 1.60 -6.10
C ALA A 60 18.57 2.74 -6.55
N ASP A 61 19.25 3.39 -5.61
CA ASP A 61 20.31 4.35 -5.90
C ASP A 61 21.55 3.65 -6.51
N PRO A 62 22.41 4.37 -7.28
CA PRO A 62 23.60 3.78 -7.89
C PRO A 62 24.54 3.09 -6.88
N GLY A 63 24.82 1.80 -7.13
CA GLY A 63 25.62 0.96 -6.23
C GLY A 63 24.80 0.25 -5.13
N THR A 64 23.46 0.30 -5.22
CA THR A 64 22.52 -0.48 -4.42
C THR A 64 21.62 -1.31 -5.33
N SER A 65 20.88 -2.28 -4.78
CA SER A 65 19.88 -3.06 -5.54
C SER A 65 18.60 -3.30 -4.76
N ILE A 66 17.48 -3.49 -5.46
CA ILE A 66 16.22 -3.99 -4.89
C ILE A 66 15.86 -5.36 -5.46
N CYS A 67 15.38 -6.27 -4.60
CA CYS A 67 14.91 -7.59 -5.03
C CYS A 67 13.57 -7.92 -4.41
N ILE A 68 12.55 -8.08 -5.25
CA ILE A 68 11.16 -8.43 -4.90
C ILE A 68 10.98 -9.89 -5.29
N GLU A 69 11.05 -10.80 -4.32
CA GLU A 69 11.00 -12.24 -4.53
C GLU A 69 9.59 -12.77 -4.86
N SER A 70 9.51 -14.01 -5.34
CA SER A 70 8.29 -14.59 -5.93
C SER A 70 7.08 -14.67 -4.98
N GLU A 71 5.87 -14.63 -5.55
CA GLU A 71 4.58 -14.62 -4.85
C GLU A 71 4.43 -13.45 -3.83
N THR A 72 5.11 -12.33 -4.05
CA THR A 72 5.08 -11.11 -3.21
C THR A 72 4.10 -10.06 -3.75
N ASN A 73 3.45 -9.30 -2.87
CA ASN A 73 2.67 -8.11 -3.26
C ASN A 73 3.18 -6.83 -2.61
N LEU A 74 3.25 -5.77 -3.43
CA LEU A 74 3.39 -4.38 -3.02
C LEU A 74 2.08 -3.69 -3.42
N GLN A 75 1.32 -3.25 -2.42
CA GLN A 75 0.00 -2.65 -2.64
C GLN A 75 0.12 -1.15 -2.96
N ASP A 76 -0.99 -0.43 -2.99
CA ASP A 76 -1.04 0.93 -3.54
C ASP A 76 -0.15 1.94 -2.79
N ASN A 77 0.43 2.89 -3.52
CA ASN A 77 1.19 4.04 -3.00
C ASN A 77 2.46 3.68 -2.16
N ILE A 78 2.99 2.46 -2.28
CA ILE A 78 4.21 1.98 -1.57
C ILE A 78 5.46 2.78 -1.97
N LEU A 79 6.38 2.94 -1.01
CA LEU A 79 7.75 3.41 -1.27
C LEU A 79 8.76 2.31 -0.88
N PHE A 80 9.34 1.62 -1.85
CA PHE A 80 10.41 0.62 -1.62
C PHE A 80 11.76 1.15 -2.13
N LEU A 81 12.67 1.42 -1.20
CA LEU A 81 13.87 2.21 -1.47
C LEU A 81 15.14 1.47 -1.02
N ALA A 82 16.14 1.43 -1.89
CA ALA A 82 17.53 1.16 -1.57
C ALA A 82 18.32 2.47 -1.77
N LEU A 83 18.80 3.05 -0.68
CA LEU A 83 19.33 4.40 -0.58
C LEU A 83 20.82 4.36 -0.26
N ARG A 84 21.61 5.08 -1.06
CA ARG A 84 23.07 5.08 -0.93
C ARG A 84 23.52 5.83 0.33
N ASN A 85 24.61 5.37 0.93
CA ASN A 85 25.25 5.97 2.12
C ASN A 85 24.42 5.91 3.43
N LEU A 86 23.23 5.30 3.43
CA LEU A 86 22.49 4.99 4.65
C LEU A 86 22.81 3.57 5.16
N PRO A 87 22.64 3.29 6.46
CA PRO A 87 22.75 1.92 7.00
C PRO A 87 21.85 0.92 6.27
N SER A 88 22.28 -0.33 6.22
CA SER A 88 21.56 -1.45 5.59
C SER A 88 21.98 -2.75 6.29
N PRO A 89 21.06 -3.72 6.50
CA PRO A 89 21.45 -5.08 6.81
C PRO A 89 22.29 -5.67 5.68
N ARG A 90 23.14 -6.64 6.01
CA ARG A 90 23.78 -7.48 4.99
C ARG A 90 22.73 -8.46 4.45
N SER A 91 22.40 -8.33 3.16
CA SER A 91 21.55 -9.26 2.43
C SER A 91 22.34 -9.91 1.31
N THR A 92 22.45 -11.23 1.31
CA THR A 92 23.03 -12.00 0.21
C THR A 92 22.02 -12.34 -0.88
N ARG A 93 20.73 -12.10 -0.64
CA ARG A 93 19.64 -12.60 -1.49
C ARG A 93 19.54 -11.95 -2.86
N CYS A 94 20.04 -10.72 -3.02
CA CYS A 94 19.98 -10.07 -4.33
C CYS A 94 20.87 -10.71 -5.41
N GLY A 95 21.74 -11.67 -5.06
CA GLY A 95 22.47 -12.54 -6.00
C GLY A 95 23.54 -11.88 -6.89
N ARG A 96 23.44 -10.56 -7.14
CA ARG A 96 24.32 -9.78 -8.03
C ARG A 96 25.48 -9.08 -7.32
N LEU A 97 25.33 -8.72 -6.05
CA LEU A 97 26.28 -7.87 -5.31
C LEU A 97 27.21 -8.61 -4.32
N GLY A 98 26.99 -9.91 -4.08
CA GLY A 98 27.72 -10.66 -3.04
C GLY A 98 27.51 -10.10 -1.62
N ASP A 99 28.44 -10.37 -0.71
CA ASP A 99 28.35 -10.01 0.72
C ASP A 99 28.45 -8.50 1.04
N THR A 100 28.55 -7.63 0.01
CA THR A 100 28.89 -6.19 0.16
C THR A 100 27.79 -5.23 -0.30
N GLY A 101 26.68 -5.72 -0.85
CA GLY A 101 25.61 -4.87 -1.40
C GLY A 101 24.68 -4.24 -0.35
N ILE A 102 24.63 -2.89 -0.33
CA ILE A 102 23.49 -2.16 0.26
C ILE A 102 22.24 -2.50 -0.55
N SER A 103 21.19 -2.98 0.09
CA SER A 103 19.99 -3.45 -0.62
C SER A 103 18.73 -3.41 0.22
N SER A 104 17.60 -3.33 -0.47
CA SER A 104 16.26 -3.50 0.08
C SER A 104 15.65 -4.74 -0.58
N SER A 105 15.30 -5.77 0.18
CA SER A 105 14.98 -7.08 -0.42
C SER A 105 13.89 -7.83 0.36
N THR A 106 12.96 -8.46 -0.35
CA THR A 106 11.96 -9.37 0.24
C THR A 106 12.42 -10.82 0.25
N GLY A 107 11.69 -11.66 0.99
CA GLY A 107 11.60 -13.08 0.72
C GLY A 107 10.38 -13.39 -0.15
N GLU A 108 10.21 -14.67 -0.45
CA GLU A 108 9.01 -15.14 -1.13
C GLU A 108 7.79 -15.01 -0.22
N LYS A 109 6.61 -14.81 -0.83
CA LYS A 109 5.31 -14.76 -0.13
C LYS A 109 5.21 -13.63 0.88
N VAL A 110 5.64 -12.43 0.48
CA VAL A 110 5.56 -11.22 1.32
C VAL A 110 4.36 -10.37 0.91
N SER A 111 3.68 -9.77 1.89
CA SER A 111 2.64 -8.77 1.65
C SER A 111 3.07 -7.44 2.24
N ILE A 112 3.22 -6.41 1.40
CA ILE A 112 3.54 -5.03 1.79
C ILE A 112 2.33 -4.16 1.47
N ALA A 113 1.55 -3.84 2.52
CA ALA A 113 0.23 -3.26 2.39
C ALA A 113 0.23 -1.72 2.31
N HIS A 114 -0.84 -1.16 1.75
CA HIS A 114 -0.97 0.23 1.26
C HIS A 114 -0.13 1.29 2.00
N GLN A 115 0.60 2.11 1.24
CA GLN A 115 1.42 3.24 1.70
C GLN A 115 2.54 2.91 2.73
N ALA A 116 2.82 1.65 3.05
CA ALA A 116 4.01 1.29 3.80
C ALA A 116 5.30 1.74 3.09
N LYS A 117 6.31 2.12 3.88
CA LYS A 117 7.59 2.67 3.41
C LYS A 117 8.75 1.84 3.93
N ILE A 118 9.56 1.31 3.01
CA ILE A 118 10.65 0.38 3.29
C ILE A 118 11.97 0.96 2.76
N GLU A 119 12.91 1.23 3.65
CA GLU A 119 14.24 1.77 3.35
C GLU A 119 15.34 0.81 3.83
N ASN A 120 16.27 0.46 2.94
CA ASN A 120 17.44 -0.40 3.20
C ASN A 120 17.14 -1.56 4.17
N SER A 121 16.13 -2.39 3.86
CA SER A 121 15.64 -3.40 4.80
C SER A 121 15.56 -4.78 4.18
N TYR A 122 15.90 -5.80 4.98
CA TYR A 122 15.73 -7.20 4.64
C TYR A 122 14.41 -7.70 5.21
N ILE A 123 13.57 -8.25 4.35
CA ILE A 123 12.29 -8.83 4.71
C ILE A 123 12.36 -10.36 4.49
N GLY A 124 11.88 -11.14 5.45
CA GLY A 124 11.89 -12.61 5.42
C GLY A 124 10.86 -13.21 4.45
N ASN A 125 10.82 -14.54 4.36
CA ASN A 125 9.70 -15.23 3.67
C ASN A 125 8.44 -15.18 4.54
N PHE A 126 7.26 -15.16 3.89
CA PHE A 126 5.97 -15.26 4.58
C PHE A 126 5.75 -14.17 5.66
N THR A 127 6.18 -12.93 5.40
CA THR A 127 5.98 -11.78 6.32
C THR A 127 4.87 -10.85 5.83
N PHE A 128 4.25 -10.13 6.75
CA PHE A 128 3.27 -9.09 6.46
C PHE A 128 3.74 -7.75 7.01
N ILE A 129 3.57 -6.68 6.23
CA ILE A 129 3.81 -5.30 6.63
C ILE A 129 2.53 -4.51 6.36
N GLY A 130 1.88 -4.05 7.43
CA GLY A 130 0.57 -3.38 7.37
C GLY A 130 0.63 -1.93 6.90
N PHE A 131 -0.57 -1.40 6.60
CA PHE A 131 -0.80 -0.05 6.09
C PHE A 131 0.08 1.01 6.78
N ARG A 132 0.76 1.84 5.97
CA ARG A 132 1.62 2.96 6.43
C ARG A 132 2.73 2.61 7.44
N ALA A 133 3.07 1.33 7.61
CA ALA A 133 4.21 0.95 8.45
C ALA A 133 5.54 1.41 7.83
N TYR A 134 6.51 1.77 8.66
CA TYR A 134 7.80 2.31 8.26
C TYR A 134 8.97 1.44 8.75
N LEU A 135 9.80 0.97 7.83
CA LEU A 135 11.01 0.20 8.11
C LEU A 135 12.24 0.93 7.58
N ASN A 136 13.24 1.17 8.43
CA ASN A 136 14.54 1.74 8.05
C ASN A 136 15.70 0.96 8.68
N ASN A 137 16.57 0.36 7.87
CA ASN A 137 17.64 -0.53 8.34
C ASN A 137 17.12 -1.66 9.27
N VAL A 138 16.12 -2.41 8.79
CA VAL A 138 15.42 -3.46 9.55
C VAL A 138 15.67 -4.84 8.94
N VAL A 139 15.79 -5.85 9.81
CA VAL A 139 15.72 -7.26 9.43
C VAL A 139 14.42 -7.86 9.97
N LEU A 140 13.48 -8.23 9.10
CA LEU A 140 12.40 -9.14 9.48
C LEU A 140 12.85 -10.59 9.20
N GLU A 141 12.83 -11.46 10.21
CA GLU A 141 12.93 -12.89 9.98
C GLU A 141 11.62 -13.46 9.40
N ASN A 142 11.70 -14.67 8.85
CA ASN A 142 10.56 -15.35 8.22
C ASN A 142 9.34 -15.40 9.16
N GLY A 143 8.15 -15.18 8.60
CA GLY A 143 6.90 -15.23 9.35
C GLY A 143 6.61 -14.03 10.24
N ALA A 144 7.51 -13.05 10.39
CA ALA A 144 7.25 -11.84 11.17
C ALA A 144 6.06 -11.03 10.60
N PHE A 145 5.28 -10.45 11.49
CA PHE A 145 4.03 -9.74 11.17
C PHE A 145 4.09 -8.32 11.76
N VAL A 146 4.01 -7.30 10.91
CA VAL A 146 4.07 -5.90 11.30
C VAL A 146 2.72 -5.24 11.07
N LEU A 147 2.07 -4.76 12.13
CA LEU A 147 0.76 -4.10 12.04
C LEU A 147 0.86 -2.62 11.61
N HIS A 148 -0.31 -2.06 11.30
CA HIS A 148 -0.54 -0.73 10.74
C HIS A 148 0.19 0.39 11.50
N GLY A 149 0.83 1.30 10.75
CA GLY A 149 1.53 2.48 11.28
C GLY A 149 2.73 2.20 12.21
N ALA A 150 3.14 0.95 12.39
CA ALA A 150 4.31 0.63 13.21
C ALA A 150 5.61 1.17 12.58
N ARG A 151 6.56 1.60 13.42
CA ARG A 151 7.81 2.25 13.01
C ARG A 151 9.01 1.49 13.56
N LEU A 152 9.80 0.91 12.67
CA LEU A 152 10.91 0.01 12.96
C LEU A 152 12.22 0.62 12.43
N THR A 153 13.22 0.77 13.31
CA THR A 153 14.50 1.38 12.90
C THR A 153 15.69 0.71 13.59
N ASN A 154 16.72 0.31 12.82
CA ASN A 154 17.97 -0.30 13.32
C ASN A 154 17.78 -1.59 14.16
N VAL A 155 16.79 -2.42 13.85
CA VAL A 155 16.42 -3.61 14.65
C VAL A 155 16.21 -4.87 13.81
N LYS A 156 16.40 -6.02 14.45
CA LYS A 156 16.02 -7.35 13.93
C LYS A 156 14.75 -7.85 14.63
N ILE A 157 13.68 -8.02 13.88
CA ILE A 157 12.44 -8.65 14.35
C ILE A 157 12.56 -10.17 14.16
N GLY A 158 12.43 -10.93 15.25
CA GLY A 158 12.59 -12.38 15.25
C GLY A 158 11.49 -13.16 14.51
N LYS A 159 11.78 -14.42 14.18
CA LYS A 159 10.87 -15.32 13.45
C LYS A 159 9.48 -15.37 14.11
N ASN A 160 8.42 -15.25 13.31
CA ASN A 160 7.02 -15.23 13.77
C ASN A 160 6.69 -14.17 14.84
N ARG A 161 7.51 -13.13 15.08
CA ARG A 161 7.16 -12.04 16.01
C ARG A 161 6.07 -11.14 15.43
N LEU A 162 5.21 -10.63 16.31
CA LEU A 162 4.14 -9.67 16.00
C LEU A 162 4.52 -8.29 16.54
N VAL A 163 4.59 -7.29 15.66
CA VAL A 163 4.71 -5.88 16.03
C VAL A 163 3.31 -5.27 16.12
N PRO A 164 2.89 -4.68 17.26
CA PRO A 164 1.57 -4.05 17.42
C PRO A 164 1.34 -2.81 16.55
N ILE A 165 0.06 -2.43 16.38
CA ILE A 165 -0.36 -1.19 15.71
C ILE A 165 0.34 0.02 16.34
N GLY A 166 0.91 0.90 15.50
CA GLY A 166 1.57 2.13 15.93
C GLY A 166 2.84 1.94 16.78
N ALA A 167 3.34 0.71 16.97
CA ALA A 167 4.47 0.46 17.85
C ALA A 167 5.78 1.04 17.28
N ILE A 168 6.56 1.72 18.12
CA ILE A 168 7.86 2.30 17.77
C ILE A 168 8.98 1.44 18.38
N ILE A 169 9.72 0.74 17.52
CA ILE A 169 10.77 -0.21 17.92
C ILE A 169 12.12 0.28 17.38
N THR A 170 12.98 0.74 18.28
CA THR A 170 14.28 1.36 17.96
C THR A 170 15.46 0.72 18.69
N THR A 171 15.20 -0.30 19.52
CA THR A 171 16.21 -1.06 20.25
C THR A 171 15.97 -2.55 20.12
N GLN A 172 17.04 -3.34 20.09
CA GLN A 172 16.92 -4.79 19.94
C GLN A 172 16.16 -5.44 21.12
N ALA A 173 16.30 -4.90 22.34
CA ALA A 173 15.57 -5.39 23.51
C ALA A 173 14.04 -5.25 23.38
N GLN A 174 13.54 -4.19 22.71
CA GLN A 174 12.12 -4.08 22.38
C GLN A 174 11.69 -5.14 21.34
N ALA A 175 12.51 -5.37 20.32
CA ALA A 175 12.25 -6.35 19.26
C ALA A 175 12.26 -7.81 19.79
N ASP A 176 13.21 -8.13 20.68
CA ASP A 176 13.34 -9.44 21.33
C ASP A 176 12.15 -9.73 22.24
N ALA A 177 11.58 -8.71 22.88
CA ALA A 177 10.45 -8.79 23.81
C ALA A 177 9.06 -8.86 23.14
N LEU A 178 8.97 -8.74 21.82
CA LEU A 178 7.70 -8.80 21.09
C LEU A 178 6.96 -10.15 21.31
N PRO A 179 5.61 -10.18 21.28
CA PRO A 179 4.86 -11.42 21.25
C PRO A 179 5.12 -12.21 19.95
N LEU A 180 4.77 -13.50 19.94
CA LEU A 180 4.58 -14.22 18.68
C LEU A 180 3.24 -13.82 18.06
N LYS A 181 3.14 -13.89 16.74
CA LYS A 181 1.85 -13.83 16.02
C LYS A 181 1.01 -15.08 16.33
N THR A 182 -0.29 -14.97 16.14
CA THR A 182 -1.23 -16.09 16.29
C THR A 182 -1.42 -16.86 14.98
N ASP A 183 -2.21 -17.94 15.03
CA ASP A 183 -2.54 -18.71 13.84
C ASP A 183 -3.50 -17.94 12.92
N GLU A 184 -4.47 -17.19 13.48
CA GLU A 184 -5.37 -16.30 12.71
C GLU A 184 -4.61 -15.18 11.99
N ASN A 185 -3.46 -14.74 12.52
CA ASN A 185 -2.57 -13.84 11.80
C ASN A 185 -1.96 -14.53 10.56
N SER A 186 -1.63 -15.82 10.67
CA SER A 186 -1.05 -16.61 9.57
C SER A 186 -2.09 -16.98 8.51
N GLU A 187 -3.34 -17.22 8.92
CA GLU A 187 -4.49 -17.39 8.03
C GLU A 187 -4.71 -16.11 7.20
N PHE A 188 -4.85 -14.95 7.86
CA PHE A 188 -5.00 -13.66 7.18
C PHE A 188 -3.84 -13.34 6.21
N GLN A 189 -2.59 -13.70 6.55
CA GLN A 189 -1.49 -13.58 5.60
C GLN A 189 -1.70 -14.42 4.32
N THR A 190 -2.24 -15.62 4.48
CA THR A 190 -2.48 -16.56 3.39
C THR A 190 -3.61 -16.03 2.50
N GLU A 191 -4.71 -15.53 3.08
CA GLU A 191 -5.81 -14.88 2.35
C GLU A 191 -5.31 -13.70 1.49
N VAL A 192 -4.51 -12.80 2.07
CA VAL A 192 -3.96 -11.63 1.35
C VAL A 192 -3.03 -12.07 0.20
N LEU A 193 -2.23 -13.12 0.40
CA LEU A 193 -1.35 -13.66 -0.64
C LEU A 193 -2.13 -14.32 -1.78
N GLU A 194 -3.18 -15.08 -1.47
CA GLU A 194 -4.04 -15.71 -2.47
C GLU A 194 -4.78 -14.67 -3.31
N VAL A 195 -5.37 -13.64 -2.68
CA VAL A 195 -6.02 -12.52 -3.37
C VAL A 195 -5.05 -11.81 -4.31
N ASN A 196 -3.86 -11.44 -3.83
CA ASN A 196 -2.92 -10.66 -4.64
C ASN A 196 -2.25 -11.49 -5.74
N LYS A 197 -2.13 -12.81 -5.56
CA LYS A 197 -1.70 -13.74 -6.62
C LYS A 197 -2.72 -13.81 -7.75
N GLU A 198 -4.01 -13.92 -7.40
CA GLU A 198 -5.09 -13.92 -8.40
C GLU A 198 -5.21 -12.54 -9.10
N PHE A 199 -4.92 -11.44 -8.40
CA PHE A 199 -4.75 -10.13 -9.04
C PHE A 199 -3.58 -10.09 -10.03
N ALA A 200 -2.41 -10.65 -9.71
CA ALA A 200 -1.28 -10.67 -10.65
C ALA A 200 -1.60 -11.39 -11.96
N GLU A 201 -2.40 -12.46 -11.89
CA GLU A 201 -2.90 -13.20 -13.05
C GLU A 201 -3.94 -12.38 -13.82
N HIS A 202 -5.08 -12.04 -13.21
CA HIS A 202 -6.21 -11.47 -13.96
C HIS A 202 -6.04 -9.98 -14.33
N TYR A 203 -5.19 -9.20 -13.64
CA TYR A 203 -4.78 -7.88 -14.16
C TYR A 203 -3.85 -7.99 -15.38
N SER A 204 -2.99 -9.01 -15.42
CA SER A 204 -2.16 -9.30 -16.61
C SER A 204 -3.03 -9.75 -17.79
N GLU A 205 -4.04 -10.59 -17.55
CA GLU A 205 -5.00 -10.99 -18.58
C GLU A 205 -5.83 -9.80 -19.08
N LEU A 206 -6.35 -8.95 -18.19
CA LEU A 206 -7.11 -7.75 -18.56
C LEU A 206 -6.27 -6.82 -19.45
N TYR A 207 -5.00 -6.60 -19.09
CA TYR A 207 -4.06 -5.84 -19.92
C TYR A 207 -3.81 -6.50 -21.29
N ASN A 208 -3.56 -7.80 -21.33
CA ASN A 208 -3.25 -8.51 -22.58
C ASN A 208 -4.46 -8.59 -23.54
N ASN A 209 -5.69 -8.56 -23.01
CA ASN A 209 -6.92 -8.66 -23.79
C ASN A 209 -7.51 -7.28 -24.18
N GLU A 210 -7.48 -6.29 -23.28
CA GLU A 210 -8.16 -5.00 -23.43
C GLU A 210 -7.20 -3.79 -23.46
N GLY A 211 -5.91 -4.00 -23.20
CA GLY A 211 -4.85 -2.98 -23.36
C GLY A 211 -4.62 -2.08 -22.14
N PHE A 212 -3.84 -1.02 -22.36
CA PHE A 212 -3.41 -0.06 -21.33
C PHE A 212 -4.59 0.64 -20.64
N ASP A 213 -5.56 1.12 -21.43
CA ASP A 213 -6.72 1.89 -20.95
C ASP A 213 -7.65 1.06 -20.04
N ALA A 214 -7.56 -0.27 -20.07
CA ALA A 214 -8.33 -1.16 -19.19
C ALA A 214 -7.79 -1.21 -17.75
N ILE A 215 -6.54 -0.82 -17.51
CA ILE A 215 -5.86 -0.95 -16.20
C ILE A 215 -5.44 0.38 -15.56
N VAL A 216 -5.68 1.52 -16.21
CA VAL A 216 -5.45 2.87 -15.68
C VAL A 216 -6.77 3.64 -15.50
N GLY A 217 -6.74 4.77 -14.78
CA GLY A 217 -7.90 5.67 -14.66
C GLY A 217 -9.15 4.96 -14.13
N VAL A 218 -10.30 5.22 -14.78
CA VAL A 218 -11.64 4.74 -14.38
C VAL A 218 -12.08 3.53 -15.23
N SER A 219 -11.89 2.31 -14.75
CA SER A 219 -12.20 1.08 -15.51
C SER A 219 -12.89 -0.01 -14.68
N VAL A 220 -13.28 -1.12 -15.32
CA VAL A 220 -13.81 -2.31 -14.63
C VAL A 220 -12.69 -3.00 -13.84
N ALA A 221 -13.06 -3.69 -12.76
CA ALA A 221 -12.15 -4.65 -12.13
C ALA A 221 -11.85 -5.82 -13.09
N PRO A 222 -10.69 -6.50 -12.95
CA PRO A 222 -10.51 -7.81 -13.55
C PRO A 222 -11.55 -8.79 -13.01
N ARG A 223 -11.82 -9.87 -13.76
CA ARG A 223 -12.64 -10.97 -13.25
C ARG A 223 -11.83 -11.74 -12.21
N THR A 224 -12.48 -12.17 -11.13
CA THR A 224 -11.90 -13.06 -10.12
C THR A 224 -12.91 -14.10 -9.65
N SER A 225 -12.44 -15.07 -8.88
CA SER A 225 -13.19 -16.13 -8.22
C SER A 225 -14.24 -15.60 -7.24
N TRP A 226 -14.03 -14.40 -6.68
CA TRP A 226 -15.00 -13.68 -5.85
C TRP A 226 -15.79 -12.60 -6.62
N ASN A 227 -15.23 -12.05 -7.71
CA ASN A 227 -15.86 -11.06 -8.58
C ASN A 227 -15.94 -11.54 -10.05
N PRO A 228 -16.77 -12.57 -10.36
CA PRO A 228 -16.87 -13.11 -11.72
C PRO A 228 -17.62 -12.19 -12.70
N LYS A 229 -18.26 -11.13 -12.18
CA LYS A 229 -19.04 -10.14 -12.94
C LYS A 229 -18.66 -8.71 -12.52
N PRO A 230 -17.48 -8.21 -12.93
CA PRO A 230 -17.04 -6.86 -12.61
C PRO A 230 -18.04 -5.78 -13.00
N VAL A 231 -18.18 -4.80 -12.12
CA VAL A 231 -18.96 -3.58 -12.32
C VAL A 231 -17.99 -2.46 -12.76
N LYS A 232 -18.48 -1.49 -13.54
CA LYS A 232 -17.73 -0.26 -13.85
C LYS A 232 -18.10 0.84 -12.84
N PRO A 233 -17.13 1.67 -12.39
CA PRO A 233 -17.43 2.80 -11.51
C PRO A 233 -18.52 3.72 -12.03
N THR A 234 -19.37 4.19 -11.11
CA THR A 234 -20.40 5.20 -11.34
C THR A 234 -19.97 6.52 -10.74
N LEU A 235 -19.91 7.57 -11.55
CA LEU A 235 -19.53 8.92 -11.13
C LEU A 235 -20.75 9.85 -11.22
N GLY A 236 -20.91 10.70 -10.21
CA GLY A 236 -21.87 11.80 -10.20
C GLY A 236 -21.52 12.92 -11.18
N LYS A 237 -22.34 13.97 -11.16
CA LYS A 237 -22.12 15.20 -11.91
C LYS A 237 -20.93 15.97 -11.32
N ASN A 238 -20.22 16.70 -12.17
CA ASN A 238 -19.13 17.61 -11.76
C ASN A 238 -17.98 16.94 -10.98
N VAL A 239 -17.85 15.61 -11.02
CA VAL A 239 -16.72 14.90 -10.39
C VAL A 239 -15.43 15.24 -11.14
N GLN A 240 -14.41 15.69 -10.39
CA GLN A 240 -13.10 16.05 -10.92
C GLN A 240 -12.07 14.99 -10.51
N ILE A 241 -11.21 14.58 -11.44
CA ILE A 241 -10.24 13.51 -11.25
C ILE A 241 -8.87 13.99 -11.73
N ALA A 242 -7.88 13.98 -10.85
CA ALA A 242 -6.52 14.40 -11.13
C ALA A 242 -5.68 13.30 -11.81
N GLU A 243 -4.41 13.61 -12.09
CA GLU A 243 -3.48 12.68 -12.73
C GLU A 243 -3.11 11.50 -11.81
N PHE A 244 -2.74 10.36 -12.42
CA PHE A 244 -2.35 9.12 -11.73
C PHE A 244 -3.43 8.50 -10.80
N VAL A 245 -4.67 8.98 -10.84
CA VAL A 245 -5.79 8.39 -10.10
C VAL A 245 -6.16 7.02 -10.67
N ARG A 246 -6.47 6.06 -9.78
CA ARG A 246 -7.08 4.78 -10.13
C ARG A 246 -8.48 4.68 -9.51
N VAL A 247 -9.49 4.36 -10.31
CA VAL A 247 -10.84 4.02 -9.84
C VAL A 247 -11.29 2.73 -10.53
N VAL A 248 -11.60 1.69 -9.75
CA VAL A 248 -11.83 0.35 -10.31
C VAL A 248 -12.87 -0.47 -9.54
N GLY A 249 -13.75 -1.15 -10.28
CA GLY A 249 -14.80 -2.02 -9.73
C GLY A 249 -16.11 -1.29 -9.42
N ASP A 250 -16.90 -1.80 -8.47
CA ASP A 250 -18.16 -1.16 -8.03
C ASP A 250 -17.89 0.02 -7.09
N VAL A 251 -17.26 1.07 -7.63
CA VAL A 251 -17.07 2.36 -6.97
C VAL A 251 -18.21 3.29 -7.35
N ARG A 252 -18.79 4.00 -6.38
CA ARG A 252 -19.88 4.95 -6.60
C ARG A 252 -19.54 6.26 -5.90
N ILE A 253 -19.39 7.34 -6.66
CA ILE A 253 -18.94 8.66 -6.17
C ILE A 253 -20.03 9.70 -6.43
N GLY A 254 -20.44 10.45 -5.40
CA GLY A 254 -21.51 11.45 -5.46
C GLY A 254 -21.18 12.72 -6.26
N ASP A 255 -22.20 13.55 -6.45
CA ASP A 255 -22.10 14.81 -7.21
C ASP A 255 -21.08 15.78 -6.56
N ASN A 256 -20.39 16.57 -7.38
CA ASN A 256 -19.43 17.63 -7.00
C ASN A 256 -18.19 17.19 -6.20
N SER A 257 -17.76 15.93 -6.32
CA SER A 257 -16.58 15.42 -5.60
C SER A 257 -15.26 15.68 -6.36
N THR A 258 -14.15 15.89 -5.65
CA THR A 258 -12.78 15.95 -6.20
C THR A 258 -11.98 14.70 -5.82
N ILE A 259 -11.00 14.35 -6.65
CA ILE A 259 -10.05 13.25 -6.39
C ILE A 259 -8.64 13.69 -6.77
N GLY A 260 -7.78 13.88 -5.77
CA GLY A 260 -6.39 14.31 -5.87
C GLY A 260 -5.46 13.29 -6.51
N GLN A 261 -4.24 13.71 -6.82
CA GLN A 261 -3.28 12.94 -7.60
C GLN A 261 -2.90 11.64 -6.90
N ARG A 262 -2.67 10.58 -7.68
CA ARG A 262 -2.21 9.26 -7.19
C ARG A 262 -3.15 8.58 -6.17
N THR A 263 -4.35 9.12 -5.96
CA THR A 263 -5.39 8.49 -5.14
C THR A 263 -5.91 7.22 -5.82
N SER A 264 -6.13 6.16 -5.03
CA SER A 264 -6.55 4.85 -5.52
C SER A 264 -7.83 4.37 -4.84
N ILE A 265 -8.86 4.07 -5.62
CA ILE A 265 -10.19 3.67 -5.15
C ILE A 265 -10.54 2.32 -5.77
N ARG A 266 -10.34 1.24 -5.00
CA ARG A 266 -10.31 -0.14 -5.46
C ARG A 266 -11.42 -1.00 -4.86
N ALA A 267 -12.52 -1.16 -5.60
CA ALA A 267 -13.59 -2.10 -5.31
C ALA A 267 -13.43 -3.42 -6.11
N ASP A 268 -12.21 -3.97 -6.10
CA ASP A 268 -11.83 -5.19 -6.84
C ASP A 268 -11.65 -6.43 -5.94
N GLU A 269 -11.27 -6.27 -4.66
CA GLU A 269 -11.40 -7.32 -3.64
C GLU A 269 -12.78 -7.27 -2.97
N GLY A 270 -12.97 -6.33 -2.03
CA GLY A 270 -14.25 -6.00 -1.42
C GLY A 270 -15.06 -4.99 -2.24
N THR A 271 -16.38 -5.06 -2.14
CA THR A 271 -17.31 -4.33 -3.01
C THR A 271 -18.70 -4.20 -2.35
N PRO A 272 -19.40 -3.06 -2.49
CA PRO A 272 -19.00 -1.84 -3.20
C PRO A 272 -18.11 -0.91 -2.36
N ILE A 273 -17.58 0.13 -3.01
CA ILE A 273 -17.07 1.33 -2.35
C ILE A 273 -17.98 2.50 -2.72
N ILE A 274 -18.61 3.11 -1.72
CA ILE A 274 -19.59 4.20 -1.89
C ILE A 274 -19.08 5.44 -1.16
N ILE A 275 -19.04 6.57 -1.87
CA ILE A 275 -18.62 7.88 -1.38
C ILE A 275 -19.75 8.86 -1.73
N GLY A 276 -20.26 9.62 -0.76
CA GLY A 276 -21.37 10.55 -0.95
C GLY A 276 -21.00 11.81 -1.74
N ASP A 277 -21.99 12.71 -1.85
CA ASP A 277 -21.83 14.00 -2.55
C ASP A 277 -20.85 14.95 -1.83
N ASN A 278 -20.22 15.82 -2.62
CA ASN A 278 -19.26 16.84 -2.19
C ASN A 278 -18.09 16.26 -1.38
N ALA A 279 -17.51 15.13 -1.84
CA ALA A 279 -16.30 14.59 -1.24
C ALA A 279 -15.06 15.32 -1.76
N GLU A 280 -14.34 15.99 -0.86
CA GLU A 280 -13.01 16.55 -1.08
C GLU A 280 -11.97 15.48 -0.67
N ILE A 281 -11.33 14.86 -1.67
CA ILE A 281 -10.32 13.82 -1.48
C ILE A 281 -9.02 14.31 -2.09
N GLU A 282 -8.01 14.60 -1.27
CA GLU A 282 -6.71 15.12 -1.72
C GLU A 282 -5.75 13.99 -2.19
N ASP A 283 -4.43 14.20 -2.12
CA ASP A 283 -3.45 13.38 -2.82
C ASP A 283 -3.12 12.05 -2.11
N ARG A 284 -2.85 11.02 -2.91
CA ARG A 284 -2.36 9.68 -2.50
C ARG A 284 -3.26 8.89 -1.54
N VAL A 285 -4.51 9.32 -1.32
CA VAL A 285 -5.50 8.61 -0.51
C VAL A 285 -5.77 7.21 -1.10
N THR A 286 -5.96 6.21 -0.25
CA THR A 286 -6.24 4.83 -0.68
C THR A 286 -7.53 4.30 -0.05
N PHE A 287 -8.46 3.85 -0.89
CA PHE A 287 -9.69 3.15 -0.51
C PHE A 287 -9.65 1.72 -1.05
N HIS A 288 -9.70 0.73 -0.17
CA HIS A 288 -9.72 -0.70 -0.53
C HIS A 288 -10.52 -1.50 0.49
N ALA A 289 -11.08 -2.66 0.16
CA ALA A 289 -11.92 -3.42 1.09
C ALA A 289 -11.56 -4.91 1.06
N LEU A 290 -11.64 -5.58 2.21
CA LEU A 290 -11.46 -7.04 2.26
C LEU A 290 -12.60 -7.77 1.54
N LYS A 291 -12.31 -8.96 1.01
CA LYS A 291 -13.23 -9.86 0.32
C LYS A 291 -14.52 -10.07 1.12
N GLY A 292 -15.65 -9.81 0.47
CA GLY A 292 -16.98 -9.88 1.12
C GLY A 292 -17.32 -8.70 2.04
N THR A 293 -16.52 -7.63 2.04
CA THR A 293 -16.76 -6.40 2.81
C THR A 293 -16.81 -5.17 1.90
N SER A 294 -17.22 -4.02 2.44
CA SER A 294 -17.47 -2.77 1.70
C SER A 294 -16.88 -1.55 2.39
N ILE A 295 -16.83 -0.43 1.67
CA ILE A 295 -16.71 0.92 2.27
C ILE A 295 -17.99 1.70 1.92
N ARG A 296 -18.57 2.38 2.91
CA ARG A 296 -19.59 3.42 2.66
C ARG A 296 -19.26 4.67 3.47
N ILE A 297 -19.08 5.79 2.80
CA ILE A 297 -18.94 7.12 3.39
C ILE A 297 -20.15 7.99 3.02
N GLY A 298 -20.60 8.84 3.95
CA GLY A 298 -21.64 9.82 3.70
C GLY A 298 -21.16 10.99 2.82
N ARG A 299 -21.91 12.09 2.89
CA ARG A 299 -21.64 13.33 2.15
C ARG A 299 -20.65 14.22 2.90
N ASN A 300 -20.02 15.14 2.17
CA ASN A 300 -19.08 16.11 2.72
C ASN A 300 -17.93 15.41 3.47
N LEU A 301 -17.32 14.42 2.83
CA LEU A 301 -15.99 13.97 3.20
C LEU A 301 -15.01 15.09 2.89
N ASN A 302 -14.11 15.40 3.81
CA ASN A 302 -12.95 16.24 3.58
C ASN A 302 -11.74 15.47 4.16
N SER A 303 -10.79 15.10 3.30
CA SER A 303 -9.67 14.25 3.66
C SER A 303 -8.36 14.74 3.04
N ASP A 304 -7.39 15.08 3.89
CA ASP A 304 -6.04 15.52 3.53
C ASP A 304 -5.20 14.36 2.92
N ASP A 305 -3.88 14.54 2.80
CA ASP A 305 -3.04 13.63 2.01
C ASP A 305 -2.71 12.29 2.71
N ASN A 306 -2.37 11.28 1.89
CA ASN A 306 -1.77 10.01 2.32
C ASN A 306 -2.59 9.20 3.36
N ILE A 307 -3.92 9.21 3.26
CA ILE A 307 -4.82 8.47 4.16
C ILE A 307 -5.09 7.04 3.64
N VAL A 308 -5.31 6.07 4.54
CA VAL A 308 -5.85 4.74 4.19
C VAL A 308 -7.24 4.53 4.79
N PHE A 309 -8.26 4.44 3.93
CA PHE A 309 -9.59 3.94 4.24
C PHE A 309 -9.67 2.45 3.86
N HIS A 310 -9.88 1.55 4.83
CA HIS A 310 -9.96 0.13 4.54
C HIS A 310 -11.25 -0.53 5.04
N GLY A 311 -11.95 -1.23 4.13
CA GLY A 311 -13.15 -2.00 4.41
C GLY A 311 -12.88 -3.22 5.32
N PRO A 312 -13.84 -3.65 6.15
CA PRO A 312 -15.18 -3.08 6.34
C PRO A 312 -15.15 -1.71 7.01
N LEU A 313 -15.84 -0.73 6.44
CA LEU A 313 -15.87 0.64 6.96
C LEU A 313 -17.19 1.33 6.64
N GLU A 314 -17.85 1.85 7.68
CA GLU A 314 -19.08 2.63 7.58
C GLU A 314 -18.85 4.02 8.21
N VAL A 315 -19.08 5.08 7.45
CA VAL A 315 -18.90 6.48 7.87
C VAL A 315 -20.18 7.28 7.61
N GLY A 316 -20.48 8.22 8.51
CA GLY A 316 -21.56 9.18 8.43
C GLY A 316 -21.31 10.34 7.45
N ASP A 317 -22.16 11.37 7.54
CA ASP A 317 -21.95 12.66 6.87
C ASP A 317 -20.96 13.53 7.66
N ASN A 318 -20.22 14.41 6.98
CA ASN A 318 -19.27 15.37 7.56
C ASN A 318 -18.13 14.68 8.35
N LEU A 319 -17.32 13.87 7.66
CA LEU A 319 -16.02 13.43 8.18
C LEU A 319 -14.94 14.41 7.71
N THR A 320 -14.21 15.00 8.66
CA THR A 320 -12.89 15.62 8.41
C THR A 320 -11.82 14.66 8.90
N ILE A 321 -10.82 14.34 8.08
CA ILE A 321 -9.72 13.45 8.47
C ILE A 321 -8.38 13.99 7.98
N GLY A 322 -7.47 14.22 8.92
CA GLY A 322 -6.18 14.83 8.67
C GLY A 322 -5.13 13.90 8.06
N ASP A 323 -4.03 14.50 7.59
CA ASP A 323 -2.93 13.82 6.90
C ASP A 323 -2.54 12.47 7.53
N ASP A 324 -2.02 11.56 6.71
CA ASP A 324 -1.25 10.41 7.18
C ASP A 324 -2.04 9.42 8.11
N ALA A 325 -3.37 9.50 8.13
CA ALA A 325 -4.24 8.72 9.01
C ALA A 325 -4.63 7.32 8.46
N ILE A 326 -5.11 6.44 9.35
CA ILE A 326 -5.60 5.08 9.02
C ILE A 326 -6.98 4.87 9.63
N LEU A 327 -7.95 4.43 8.83
CA LEU A 327 -9.30 4.10 9.26
C LEU A 327 -9.74 2.73 8.71
N PHE A 328 -9.86 1.71 9.57
CA PHE A 328 -10.07 0.31 9.19
C PHE A 328 -11.03 -0.40 10.15
N ARG A 329 -11.87 -1.34 9.67
CA ARG A 329 -12.75 -2.20 10.51
C ARG A 329 -13.62 -1.41 11.51
N SER A 330 -14.06 -0.22 11.14
CA SER A 330 -14.64 0.75 12.08
C SER A 330 -16.00 1.29 11.62
N GLN A 331 -16.77 1.83 12.57
CA GLN A 331 -18.00 2.57 12.31
C GLN A 331 -17.82 4.00 12.81
N VAL A 332 -18.13 5.00 12.00
CA VAL A 332 -17.88 6.42 12.31
C VAL A 332 -19.17 7.21 12.15
N GLY A 333 -19.58 7.90 13.20
CA GLY A 333 -20.75 8.76 13.22
C GLY A 333 -20.63 10.03 12.37
N ASN A 334 -21.69 10.85 12.40
CA ASN A 334 -21.72 12.14 11.70
C ASN A 334 -20.91 13.21 12.45
N ASN A 335 -20.36 14.19 11.73
CA ASN A 335 -19.61 15.33 12.27
C ASN A 335 -18.39 14.87 13.10
N VAL A 336 -17.59 13.96 12.56
CA VAL A 336 -16.39 13.44 13.24
C VAL A 336 -15.15 14.12 12.67
N THR A 337 -14.19 14.44 13.53
CA THR A 337 -12.84 14.84 13.10
C THR A 337 -11.83 13.79 13.53
N ILE A 338 -11.02 13.31 12.59
CA ILE A 338 -9.87 12.43 12.85
C ILE A 338 -8.58 13.22 12.64
N GLY A 339 -7.71 13.27 13.66
CA GLY A 339 -6.47 14.04 13.61
C GLY A 339 -5.38 13.43 12.73
N THR A 340 -4.39 14.25 12.37
CA THR A 340 -3.22 13.86 11.57
C THR A 340 -2.48 12.68 12.21
N GLN A 341 -2.03 11.70 11.43
CA GLN A 341 -1.36 10.47 11.88
C GLN A 341 -2.17 9.60 12.88
N ALA A 342 -3.48 9.84 13.05
CA ALA A 342 -4.31 9.00 13.90
C ALA A 342 -4.58 7.63 13.26
N ILE A 343 -4.68 6.59 14.09
CA ILE A 343 -4.93 5.21 13.68
C ILE A 343 -6.18 4.70 14.39
N VAL A 344 -7.27 4.52 13.64
CA VAL A 344 -8.58 4.10 14.15
C VAL A 344 -8.92 2.73 13.57
N VAL A 345 -8.89 1.70 14.41
CA VAL A 345 -9.05 0.31 13.96
C VAL A 345 -9.98 -0.47 14.89
N GLY A 346 -11.04 -1.09 14.35
CA GLY A 346 -11.89 -2.03 15.11
C GLY A 346 -12.86 -1.39 16.10
N VAL A 347 -13.27 -0.14 15.91
CA VAL A 347 -14.05 0.64 16.90
C VAL A 347 -15.25 1.39 16.30
N THR A 348 -16.17 1.79 17.18
CA THR A 348 -17.28 2.70 16.86
C THR A 348 -17.02 4.09 17.42
N LEU A 349 -16.86 5.09 16.55
CA LEU A 349 -16.80 6.51 16.92
C LEU A 349 -18.21 7.12 16.90
N ARG A 350 -18.61 7.77 17.99
CA ARG A 350 -19.92 8.45 18.14
C ARG A 350 -19.96 9.76 17.34
N ASN A 351 -21.17 10.26 17.04
CA ASN A 351 -21.33 11.57 16.39
C ASN A 351 -20.64 12.69 17.19
N GLY A 352 -20.03 13.66 16.51
CA GLY A 352 -19.38 14.82 17.14
C GLY A 352 -18.02 14.53 17.79
N VAL A 353 -17.47 13.32 17.65
CA VAL A 353 -16.19 12.94 18.27
C VAL A 353 -15.00 13.57 17.53
N ARG A 354 -14.01 14.07 18.29
CA ARG A 354 -12.68 14.42 17.77
C ARG A 354 -11.63 13.43 18.26
N VAL A 355 -11.01 12.70 17.34
CA VAL A 355 -9.80 11.90 17.60
C VAL A 355 -8.59 12.85 17.55
N PRO A 356 -7.70 12.89 18.57
CA PRO A 356 -6.49 13.70 18.53
C PRO A 356 -5.47 13.21 17.50
N ASP A 357 -4.57 14.12 17.10
CA ASP A 357 -3.45 13.79 16.22
C ASP A 357 -2.54 12.73 16.86
N ASN A 358 -1.98 11.82 16.07
CA ASN A 358 -1.14 10.69 16.49
C ASN A 358 -1.84 9.67 17.43
N ALA A 359 -3.16 9.78 17.66
CA ALA A 359 -3.85 8.88 18.57
C ALA A 359 -4.09 7.49 17.96
N VAL A 360 -3.76 6.43 18.72
CA VAL A 360 -4.01 5.04 18.34
C VAL A 360 -5.24 4.54 19.09
N ILE A 361 -6.37 4.42 18.38
CA ILE A 361 -7.67 3.99 18.90
C ILE A 361 -7.97 2.60 18.34
N THR A 362 -7.69 1.57 19.15
CA THR A 362 -7.78 0.15 18.77
C THR A 362 -8.71 -0.66 19.68
N THR A 363 -9.37 0.00 20.64
CA THR A 363 -10.32 -0.60 21.57
C THR A 363 -11.50 0.34 21.80
N GLN A 364 -12.70 -0.21 22.02
CA GLN A 364 -13.90 0.62 22.24
C GLN A 364 -13.76 1.50 23.50
N GLN A 365 -13.02 1.06 24.53
CA GLN A 365 -12.75 1.88 25.71
C GLN A 365 -11.99 3.18 25.39
N GLN A 366 -11.05 3.14 24.43
CA GLN A 366 -10.36 4.35 23.97
C GLN A 366 -11.32 5.26 23.18
N ALA A 367 -12.16 4.68 22.31
CA ALA A 367 -13.14 5.42 21.53
C ALA A 367 -14.22 6.09 22.39
N ASP A 368 -14.73 5.39 23.41
CA ASP A 368 -15.75 5.90 24.33
C ASP A 368 -15.23 7.04 25.20
N ALA A 369 -13.94 7.02 25.56
CA ALA A 369 -13.26 8.07 26.32
C ALA A 369 -12.99 9.35 25.52
N LEU A 370 -13.18 9.35 24.19
CA LEU A 370 -13.06 10.55 23.37
C LEU A 370 -14.18 11.55 23.69
N ARG A 371 -13.81 12.83 23.67
CA ARG A 371 -14.74 13.94 23.89
C ARG A 371 -15.50 14.25 22.61
N GLN A 372 -16.73 14.72 22.78
CA GLN A 372 -17.44 15.43 21.73
C GLN A 372 -16.94 16.88 21.66
N ALA A 373 -16.95 17.45 20.45
CA ALA A 373 -16.62 18.85 20.18
C ALA A 373 -17.75 19.81 20.61
#